data_AF-A0A1C6IA48-F1
#
_entry.id   AF-A0A1C6IA48-F1
#
_cell.length_a   1.000
_cell.length_b   1.000
_cell.length_c   1.000
_cell.angle_alpha   90.00
_cell.angle_beta   90.00
_cell.angle_gamma   90.00
#
_symmetry.space_group_name_H-M   'P 1'
#
loop_
_entity.id
_entity.type
_entity.pdbx_description
1 polymer ?
#
loop_
_entity_poly.entity_id
_entity_poly.type
_entity_poly.pdbx_seq_one_letter_code
_entity_poly.pdbx_strand_id
1 'polypeptide(L)'
;MDKFQKNKYRFSSTQPLILIGNDIVEARNEQVNQLVSELIKYKVLIRDLVNSEVDYSKRNELLTIAMFIINNFELYDAFVKNEDVPIDVLHRFTRVDKKFLQKYREYIVAYTLIFGNPIYKNIQDYVQIVENSIEDEEEKNKKEIIEYEEKIGVNGIVIGKNKKNAIILTSIGEFKKVKLNQDVINGEEVKANEKKTLKDFKIYISIVLIFLVVFSISMLYKYNNVVRTIVVETTSPIRLEINGFNRVLNITSSTEKGQLLVEETNLLDQKLDRAIYKIIEYANENEMVKSTGITVTVTGKELRYNSLPETEEYIYKKDLKVRFNNSGREHKFN
;
A
#
# COMPACT_ATOMS: atom_id res chain seq x y z
N MET A 1 49.73 9.97 -0.12
CA MET A 1 48.31 9.69 0.18
C MET A 1 47.61 9.51 -1.15
N ASP A 2 46.95 8.36 -1.35
CA ASP A 2 46.19 8.14 -2.56
C ASP A 2 44.98 9.07 -2.60
N LYS A 3 44.81 9.75 -3.73
CA LYS A 3 43.67 10.62 -3.96
C LYS A 3 42.41 9.75 -4.11
N PHE A 4 41.29 10.18 -3.54
CA PHE A 4 40.02 9.50 -3.75
C PHE A 4 39.69 9.45 -5.25
N GLN A 5 39.53 8.24 -5.78
CA GLN A 5 39.13 7.97 -7.15
C GLN A 5 37.73 7.39 -7.13
N LYS A 6 36.78 8.11 -7.70
CA LYS A 6 35.39 7.65 -7.79
C LYS A 6 35.33 6.39 -8.65
N ASN A 7 34.47 5.43 -8.28
CA ASN A 7 34.25 4.18 -9.01
C ASN A 7 35.51 3.30 -9.18
N LYS A 8 36.54 3.48 -8.34
CA LYS A 8 37.74 2.65 -8.36
C LYS A 8 37.42 1.17 -8.13
N TYR A 9 36.46 0.88 -7.26
CA TYR A 9 36.06 -0.49 -6.92
C TYR A 9 34.60 -0.75 -7.28
N ARG A 10 34.30 -1.98 -7.70
CA ARG A 10 32.94 -2.48 -7.92
C ARG A 10 32.78 -3.91 -7.43
N PHE A 11 31.55 -4.30 -7.12
CA PHE A 11 31.21 -5.70 -6.86
C PHE A 11 31.21 -6.50 -8.17
N SER A 12 31.84 -7.67 -8.18
CA SER A 12 31.80 -8.58 -9.32
C SER A 12 30.38 -9.14 -9.51
N SER A 13 29.84 -9.11 -10.72
CA SER A 13 28.62 -9.84 -11.08
C SER A 13 28.86 -11.33 -11.32
N THR A 14 30.12 -11.75 -11.45
CA THR A 14 30.51 -13.14 -11.65
C THR A 14 30.11 -13.94 -10.41
N GLN A 15 29.41 -15.07 -10.61
CA GLN A 15 29.08 -15.93 -9.49
C GLN A 15 30.35 -16.49 -8.85
N PRO A 16 30.52 -16.36 -7.53
CA PRO A 16 31.68 -16.91 -6.86
C PRO A 16 31.69 -18.43 -7.01
N LEU A 17 32.87 -19.01 -7.16
CA LEU A 17 33.05 -20.46 -7.00
C LEU A 17 32.81 -20.80 -5.54
N ILE A 18 31.58 -21.21 -5.22
CA ILE A 18 31.20 -21.58 -3.86
C ILE A 18 31.85 -22.91 -3.53
N LEU A 19 32.80 -22.90 -2.61
CA LEU A 19 33.27 -24.12 -1.97
C LEU A 19 32.13 -24.64 -1.08
N ILE A 20 31.54 -25.76 -1.48
CA ILE A 20 30.45 -26.41 -0.76
C ILE A 20 31.05 -27.37 0.27
N GLY A 21 30.86 -27.07 1.55
CA GLY A 21 31.28 -27.92 2.67
C GLY A 21 30.72 -27.40 3.99
N ASN A 22 30.37 -28.30 4.90
CA ASN A 22 29.82 -27.94 6.22
C ASN A 22 30.78 -27.02 7.00
N ASP A 23 32.08 -27.27 6.90
CA ASP A 23 33.14 -26.47 7.54
C ASP A 23 33.11 -24.99 7.12
N ILE A 24 32.76 -24.72 5.86
CA ILE A 24 32.68 -23.35 5.32
C ILE A 24 31.41 -22.65 5.79
N VAL A 25 30.31 -23.39 5.91
CA VAL A 25 29.08 -22.85 6.49
C VAL A 25 29.28 -22.52 7.97
N GLU A 26 29.97 -23.40 8.71
CA GLU A 26 30.31 -23.18 10.12
C GLU A 26 31.24 -21.97 10.29
N ALA A 27 32.32 -21.88 9.52
CA ALA A 27 33.22 -20.73 9.55
C ALA A 27 32.50 -19.41 9.15
N ARG A 28 31.61 -19.45 8.14
CA ARG A 28 30.78 -18.29 7.80
C ARG A 28 29.79 -17.94 8.91
N ASN A 29 29.21 -18.92 9.58
CA ASN A 29 28.29 -18.69 10.70
C ASN A 29 28.99 -17.94 11.83
N GLU A 30 30.19 -18.36 12.22
CA GLU A 30 31.02 -17.66 13.21
C GLU A 30 31.32 -16.22 12.79
N GLN A 31 31.77 -16.03 11.55
CA GLN A 31 32.05 -14.71 10.97
C GLN A 31 30.80 -13.81 10.96
N VAL A 32 29.64 -14.35 10.58
CA VAL A 32 28.37 -13.62 10.59
C VAL A 32 28.00 -13.21 12.01
N ASN A 33 28.09 -14.11 12.99
CA ASN A 33 27.74 -13.78 14.37
C ASN A 33 28.67 -12.71 14.98
N GLN A 34 29.95 -12.75 14.62
CA GLN A 34 30.90 -11.70 14.98
C GLN A 34 30.56 -10.37 14.29
N LEU A 35 30.31 -10.39 12.98
CA LEU A 35 29.94 -9.21 12.21
C LEU A 35 28.68 -8.54 12.79
N VAL A 36 27.66 -9.32 13.13
CA VAL A 36 26.42 -8.81 13.74
C VAL A 36 26.71 -8.14 15.08
N SER A 37 27.60 -8.72 15.88
CA SER A 37 28.01 -8.14 17.16
C SER A 37 28.81 -6.86 16.98
N GLU A 38 29.67 -6.77 15.98
CA GLU A 38 30.40 -5.55 15.63
C GLU A 38 29.48 -4.46 15.09
N LEU A 39 28.56 -4.78 14.18
CA LEU A 39 27.58 -3.82 13.65
C LEU A 39 26.80 -3.12 14.77
N ILE A 40 26.43 -3.85 15.83
CA ILE A 40 25.74 -3.28 17.00
C ILE A 40 26.60 -2.23 17.72
N LYS A 41 27.94 -2.43 17.82
CA LYS A 41 28.85 -1.43 18.40
C LYS A 41 28.80 -0.11 17.63
N TYR A 42 28.72 -0.20 16.30
CA TYR A 42 28.56 0.96 15.41
C TYR A 42 27.12 1.48 15.31
N LYS A 43 26.21 0.99 16.17
CA LYS A 43 24.78 1.35 16.23
C LYS A 43 24.03 1.02 14.93
N VAL A 44 24.44 -0.04 14.24
CA VAL A 44 23.80 -0.54 13.02
C VAL A 44 23.13 -1.87 13.31
N LEU A 45 21.82 -1.97 13.06
CA LEU A 45 21.12 -3.25 13.11
C LEU A 45 21.05 -3.84 11.70
N ILE A 46 21.09 -5.17 11.57
CA ILE A 46 20.99 -5.85 10.26
C ILE A 46 19.75 -5.41 9.48
N ARG A 47 18.64 -5.14 10.19
CA ARG A 47 17.40 -4.66 9.57
C ARG A 47 17.55 -3.29 8.90
N ASP A 48 18.48 -2.46 9.36
CA ASP A 48 18.70 -1.11 8.84
C ASP A 48 19.33 -1.16 7.44
N LEU A 49 20.15 -2.19 7.18
CA LEU A 49 20.76 -2.45 5.87
C LEU A 49 19.73 -2.79 4.78
N VAL A 50 18.52 -3.21 5.15
CA VAL A 50 17.46 -3.55 4.18
C VAL A 50 16.40 -2.45 4.03
N ASN A 51 16.44 -1.40 4.86
CA ASN A 51 15.38 -0.39 4.88
C ASN A 51 15.40 0.55 3.66
N SER A 52 16.53 0.61 2.96
CA SER A 52 16.71 1.39 1.74
C SER A 52 17.22 0.49 0.61
N GLU A 53 16.50 0.48 -0.50
CA GLU A 53 16.99 -0.11 -1.74
C GLU A 53 18.12 0.77 -2.28
N VAL A 54 19.28 0.17 -2.46
CA VAL A 54 20.49 0.83 -2.96
C VAL A 54 20.80 0.18 -4.29
N ASP A 55 20.69 0.90 -5.40
CA ASP A 55 21.02 0.37 -6.72
C ASP A 55 22.51 0.01 -6.85
N TYR A 56 22.84 -0.78 -7.87
CA TYR A 56 24.19 -1.31 -8.07
C TYR A 56 25.26 -0.22 -8.20
N SER A 57 24.98 0.87 -8.93
CA SER A 57 25.92 1.98 -9.07
C SER A 57 26.21 2.64 -7.73
N LYS A 58 25.18 2.87 -6.90
CA LYS A 58 25.36 3.44 -5.56
C LYS A 58 26.10 2.47 -4.65
N ARG A 59 25.84 1.17 -4.73
CA ARG A 59 26.60 0.17 -3.94
C ARG A 59 28.10 0.21 -4.26
N ASN A 60 28.47 0.34 -5.54
CA ASN A 60 29.88 0.49 -5.95
C ASN A 60 30.51 1.79 -5.44
N GLU A 61 29.75 2.90 -5.43
CA GLU A 61 30.21 4.16 -4.83
C GLU A 61 30.45 4.01 -3.31
N LEU A 62 29.54 3.35 -2.60
CA LEU A 62 29.66 3.07 -1.16
C LEU A 62 30.82 2.12 -0.85
N LEU A 63 31.03 1.11 -1.68
CA LEU A 63 32.19 0.21 -1.60
C LEU A 63 33.49 1.00 -1.78
N THR A 64 33.57 1.86 -2.80
CA THR A 64 34.75 2.69 -3.05
C THR A 64 35.05 3.61 -1.86
N ILE A 65 34.02 4.18 -1.23
CA ILE A 65 34.15 4.97 0.00
C ILE A 65 34.69 4.11 1.14
N ALA A 66 34.15 2.90 1.37
CA ALA A 66 34.61 2.00 2.42
C ALA A 66 36.09 1.60 2.22
N MET A 67 36.47 1.23 1.00
CA MET A 67 37.87 0.91 0.66
C MET A 67 38.80 2.11 0.86
N PHE A 68 38.33 3.33 0.59
CA PHE A 68 39.10 4.54 0.86
C PHE A 68 39.30 4.79 2.37
N ILE A 69 38.29 4.51 3.21
CA ILE A 69 38.43 4.55 4.67
C ILE A 69 39.47 3.53 5.11
N ILE A 70 39.37 2.27 4.65
CA ILE A 70 40.28 1.17 5.02
C ILE A 70 41.74 1.51 4.67
N ASN A 71 41.98 2.08 3.48
CA ASN A 71 43.32 2.38 3.00
C ASN A 71 43.91 3.70 3.54
N ASN A 72 43.13 4.48 4.30
CA ASN A 72 43.58 5.74 4.89
C ASN A 72 43.64 5.61 6.42
N PHE A 73 44.86 5.55 6.96
CA PHE A 73 45.11 5.37 8.39
C PHE A 73 44.35 6.37 9.28
N GLU A 74 44.31 7.66 8.93
CA GLU A 74 43.62 8.69 9.71
C GLU A 74 42.10 8.46 9.73
N LEU A 75 41.52 8.09 8.58
CA LEU A 75 40.09 7.80 8.48
C LEU A 75 39.72 6.48 9.18
N TYR A 76 40.56 5.44 9.04
CA TYR A 76 40.33 4.15 9.67
C TYR A 76 40.46 4.23 11.19
N ASP A 77 41.49 4.91 11.71
CA ASP A 77 41.65 5.15 13.16
C ASP A 77 40.46 5.93 13.72
N ALA A 78 40.03 7.00 13.04
CA ALA A 78 38.85 7.75 13.42
C ALA A 78 37.56 6.91 13.37
N PHE A 79 37.43 6.01 12.38
CA PHE A 79 36.30 5.09 12.27
C PHE A 79 36.23 4.13 13.46
N VAL A 80 37.35 3.48 13.79
CA VAL A 80 37.43 2.51 14.90
C VAL A 80 37.23 3.20 16.24
N LYS A 81 37.92 4.34 16.48
CA LYS A 81 37.89 5.03 17.76
C LYS A 81 36.52 5.64 18.09
N ASN A 82 35.84 6.19 17.09
CA ASN A 82 34.54 6.83 17.29
C ASN A 82 33.37 5.86 17.16
N GLU A 83 33.62 4.62 16.73
CA GLU A 83 32.59 3.62 16.39
C GLU A 83 31.55 4.19 15.40
N ASP A 84 32.01 5.03 14.46
CA ASP A 84 31.18 5.76 13.51
C ASP A 84 31.97 6.18 12.26
N VAL A 85 31.28 6.39 11.15
CA VAL A 85 31.85 6.98 9.94
C VAL A 85 32.29 8.42 10.23
N PRO A 86 33.57 8.79 10.01
CA PRO A 86 34.06 10.15 10.23
C PRO A 86 33.60 11.10 9.11
N ILE A 87 32.30 11.38 9.01
CA ILE A 87 31.64 12.07 7.89
C ILE A 87 32.30 13.40 7.53
N ASP A 88 32.63 14.23 8.52
CA ASP A 88 33.24 15.54 8.26
C ASP A 88 34.63 15.44 7.66
N VAL A 89 35.42 14.48 8.14
CA VAL A 89 36.77 14.22 7.64
C VAL A 89 36.68 13.62 6.24
N LEU A 90 35.83 12.60 6.08
CA LEU A 90 35.59 11.90 4.82
C LEU A 90 35.13 12.86 3.72
N HIS A 91 34.19 13.76 4.01
CA HIS A 91 33.73 14.79 3.07
C HIS A 91 34.88 15.68 2.58
N ARG A 92 35.84 16.05 3.44
CA ARG A 92 37.01 16.85 3.03
C ARG A 92 37.90 16.10 2.05
N PHE A 93 38.14 14.81 2.29
CA PHE A 93 39.01 13.98 1.45
C PHE A 93 38.36 13.55 0.13
N THR A 94 37.07 13.20 0.14
CA THR A 94 36.38 12.61 -1.02
C THR A 94 35.51 13.59 -1.81
N ARG A 95 35.16 14.74 -1.20
CA ARG A 95 34.17 15.70 -1.70
C ARG A 95 32.74 15.12 -1.88
N VAL A 96 32.49 13.91 -1.39
CA VAL A 96 31.14 13.31 -1.38
C VAL A 96 30.25 14.10 -0.43
N ASP A 97 29.02 14.39 -0.85
CA ASP A 97 28.07 15.19 -0.06
C ASP A 97 27.79 14.57 1.32
N LYS A 98 27.73 15.41 2.37
CA LYS A 98 27.50 14.94 3.74
C LYS A 98 26.14 14.26 3.91
N LYS A 99 25.09 14.73 3.22
CA LYS A 99 23.76 14.11 3.30
C LYS A 99 23.78 12.72 2.67
N PHE A 100 24.53 12.53 1.59
CA PHE A 100 24.74 11.20 1.00
C PHE A 100 25.45 10.26 1.99
N LEU A 101 26.55 10.69 2.59
CA LEU A 101 27.29 9.90 3.58
C LEU A 101 26.43 9.54 4.80
N GLN A 102 25.62 10.48 5.29
CA GLN A 102 24.68 10.24 6.38
C GLN A 102 23.56 9.28 5.99
N LYS A 103 23.00 9.44 4.78
CA LYS A 103 21.89 8.61 4.29
C LYS A 103 22.27 7.14 4.14
N TYR A 104 23.53 6.86 3.81
CA TYR A 104 24.03 5.50 3.55
C TYR A 104 25.08 5.05 4.59
N ARG A 105 25.07 5.68 5.77
CA ARG A 105 26.04 5.42 6.85
C ARG A 105 26.12 3.93 7.18
N GLU A 106 24.98 3.26 7.28
CA GLU A 106 24.88 1.85 7.67
C GLU A 106 25.60 0.95 6.66
N TYR A 107 25.47 1.24 5.37
CA TYR A 107 26.19 0.51 4.31
C TYR A 107 27.70 0.76 4.37
N ILE A 108 28.11 2.01 4.61
CA ILE A 108 29.54 2.36 4.73
C ILE A 108 30.16 1.62 5.92
N VAL A 109 29.48 1.59 7.08
CA VAL A 109 29.92 0.83 8.25
C VAL A 109 30.05 -0.66 7.90
N ALA A 110 29.00 -1.25 7.33
CA ALA A 110 28.99 -2.68 7.02
C ALA A 110 30.12 -3.08 6.06
N TYR A 111 30.31 -2.35 4.98
CA TYR A 111 31.40 -2.63 4.04
C TYR A 111 32.78 -2.37 4.66
N THR A 112 32.95 -1.31 5.45
CA THR A 112 34.23 -1.02 6.12
C THR A 112 34.61 -2.14 7.09
N LEU A 113 33.65 -2.68 7.84
CA LEU A 113 33.88 -3.82 8.73
C LEU A 113 34.21 -5.10 7.96
N ILE A 114 33.37 -5.45 6.97
CA ILE A 114 33.53 -6.69 6.18
C ILE A 114 34.88 -6.71 5.49
N PHE A 115 35.28 -5.62 4.81
CA PHE A 115 36.50 -5.60 3.99
C PHE A 115 37.75 -5.10 4.73
N GLY A 116 37.59 -4.43 5.87
CA GLY A 116 38.71 -3.93 6.68
C GLY A 116 39.31 -4.97 7.64
N ASN A 117 38.60 -6.08 7.89
CA ASN A 117 39.02 -7.10 8.85
C ASN A 117 39.20 -8.49 8.19
N PRO A 118 40.43 -9.05 8.13
CA PRO A 118 40.71 -10.35 7.54
C PRO A 118 39.97 -11.54 8.17
N ILE A 119 39.43 -11.38 9.38
CA ILE A 119 38.61 -12.42 10.03
C ILE A 119 37.40 -12.78 9.17
N TYR A 120 36.88 -11.85 8.36
CA TYR A 120 35.71 -12.07 7.49
C TYR A 120 36.03 -12.72 6.15
N LYS A 121 37.16 -13.40 6.02
CA LYS A 121 37.62 -13.96 4.74
C LYS A 121 36.57 -14.77 3.98
N ASN A 122 35.78 -15.61 4.64
CA ASN A 122 34.78 -16.43 3.94
C ASN A 122 33.59 -15.61 3.44
N ILE A 123 33.28 -14.48 4.09
CA ILE A 123 32.32 -13.49 3.59
C ILE A 123 32.93 -12.68 2.44
N GLN A 124 34.19 -12.27 2.56
CA GLN A 124 34.93 -11.54 1.52
C GLN A 124 35.09 -12.38 0.22
N ASP A 125 35.43 -13.66 0.36
CA ASP A 125 35.58 -14.59 -0.78
C ASP A 125 34.22 -14.81 -1.50
N TYR A 126 33.11 -14.70 -0.76
CA TYR A 126 31.76 -14.73 -1.33
C TYR A 126 31.38 -13.42 -2.05
N VAL A 127 31.77 -12.28 -1.50
CA VAL A 127 31.49 -10.94 -2.06
C VAL A 127 32.72 -10.41 -2.79
N GLN A 128 32.88 -10.84 -4.05
CA GLN A 128 34.05 -10.50 -4.86
C GLN A 128 34.07 -9.01 -5.25
N ILE A 129 35.23 -8.37 -5.10
CA ILE A 129 35.48 -6.99 -5.51
C ILE A 129 36.46 -6.97 -6.67
N VAL A 130 36.20 -6.12 -7.66
CA VAL A 130 37.08 -5.86 -8.81
C VAL A 130 37.47 -4.39 -8.80
N GLU A 131 38.74 -4.10 -9.11
CA GLU A 131 39.22 -2.75 -9.36
C GLU A 131 38.99 -2.41 -10.84
N ASN A 132 38.36 -1.26 -11.10
CA ASN A 132 38.09 -0.82 -12.46
C ASN A 132 39.37 -0.29 -13.10
N SER A 133 39.76 -0.86 -14.24
CA SER A 133 40.69 -0.22 -15.17
C SER A 133 39.98 0.92 -15.93
N ILE A 134 40.74 1.96 -16.28
CA ILE A 134 40.28 3.22 -16.92
C ILE A 134 39.52 3.00 -18.25
N GLU A 135 39.55 1.80 -18.84
CA GLU A 135 39.02 1.49 -20.18
C GLU A 135 37.62 0.82 -20.21
N ASP A 136 36.94 0.61 -19.08
CA ASP A 136 35.81 -0.33 -19.01
C ASP A 136 34.46 0.27 -18.52
N GLU A 137 34.27 1.59 -18.58
CA GLU A 137 33.23 2.23 -17.75
C GLU A 137 31.77 2.09 -18.24
N GLU A 138 31.49 1.87 -19.53
CA GLU A 138 30.10 1.96 -20.04
C GLU A 138 29.48 0.66 -20.61
N GLU A 139 30.24 -0.21 -21.29
CA GLU A 139 29.68 -1.42 -21.91
C GLU A 139 29.58 -2.64 -20.98
N LYS A 140 30.53 -2.82 -20.04
CA LYS A 140 30.52 -3.95 -19.09
C LYS A 140 29.40 -3.83 -18.05
N ASN A 141 29.17 -2.62 -17.53
CA ASN A 141 28.11 -2.35 -16.56
C ASN A 141 26.70 -2.69 -17.10
N LYS A 142 26.41 -2.43 -18.38
CA LYS A 142 25.09 -2.75 -18.97
C LYS A 142 24.88 -4.25 -19.17
N LYS A 143 25.89 -5.00 -19.65
CA LYS A 143 25.75 -6.45 -19.90
C LYS A 143 25.65 -7.25 -18.60
N GLU A 144 26.45 -6.92 -17.60
CA GLU A 144 26.48 -7.63 -16.31
C GLU A 144 25.20 -7.42 -15.47
N ILE A 145 24.55 -6.25 -15.54
CA ILE A 145 23.29 -5.97 -14.84
C ILE A 145 22.13 -6.77 -15.45
N ILE A 146 22.07 -6.86 -16.79
CA ILE A 146 21.00 -7.58 -17.50
C ILE A 146 21.03 -9.08 -17.16
N GLU A 147 22.22 -9.69 -17.06
CA GLU A 147 22.36 -11.12 -16.76
C GLU A 147 22.03 -11.48 -15.30
N TYR A 148 22.16 -10.53 -14.36
CA TYR A 148 21.76 -10.71 -12.95
C TYR A 148 20.25 -10.56 -12.75
N GLU A 149 19.61 -9.61 -13.46
CA GLU A 149 18.17 -9.35 -13.36
C GLU A 149 17.30 -10.49 -13.95
N GLU A 150 17.82 -11.29 -14.88
CA GLU A 150 17.06 -12.38 -15.53
C GLU A 150 16.82 -13.62 -14.63
N LYS A 151 17.48 -13.74 -13.47
CA LYS A 151 17.35 -14.96 -12.63
C LYS A 151 16.21 -14.86 -11.62
N ILE A 152 15.28 -15.81 -11.71
CA ILE A 152 14.21 -16.03 -10.73
C ILE A 152 14.83 -16.33 -9.36
N GLY A 153 14.64 -15.40 -8.41
CA GLY A 153 15.08 -15.51 -7.02
C GLY A 153 16.44 -14.85 -6.74
N VAL A 154 16.65 -14.45 -5.49
CA VAL A 154 17.90 -13.82 -5.03
C VAL A 154 18.73 -14.86 -4.28
N ASN A 155 20.01 -14.97 -4.63
CA ASN A 155 20.99 -15.80 -3.94
C ASN A 155 21.82 -14.95 -2.96
N GLY A 156 22.08 -15.48 -1.78
CA GLY A 156 22.93 -14.81 -0.80
C GLY A 156 23.19 -15.64 0.45
N ILE A 157 24.23 -15.27 1.19
CA ILE A 157 24.51 -15.84 2.51
C ILE A 157 23.59 -15.25 3.57
N VAL A 158 23.01 -16.08 4.42
CA VAL A 158 22.13 -15.64 5.51
C VAL A 158 22.98 -14.92 6.56
N ILE A 159 22.68 -13.64 6.79
CA ILE A 159 23.36 -12.83 7.81
C ILE A 159 22.48 -12.59 9.04
N GLY A 160 21.17 -12.83 8.93
CA GLY A 160 20.27 -12.79 10.07
C GLY A 160 18.93 -13.42 9.72
N LYS A 161 18.29 -14.07 10.70
CA LYS A 161 17.04 -14.80 10.48
C LYS A 161 15.97 -14.55 11.53
N ASN A 162 14.73 -14.82 11.13
CA ASN A 162 13.59 -15.08 12.01
C ASN A 162 12.79 -16.27 11.46
N LYS A 163 11.76 -16.73 12.19
CA LYS A 163 10.99 -17.94 11.85
C LYS A 163 10.41 -17.98 10.42
N LYS A 164 10.22 -16.83 9.75
CA LYS A 164 9.54 -16.76 8.43
C LYS A 164 10.38 -16.07 7.35
N ASN A 165 11.48 -15.42 7.71
CA ASN A 165 12.24 -14.56 6.81
C ASN A 165 13.72 -14.55 7.21
N ALA A 166 14.58 -14.34 6.23
CA ALA A 166 15.99 -14.06 6.44
C ALA A 166 16.38 -12.72 5.82
N ILE A 167 17.51 -12.19 6.27
CA ILE A 167 18.28 -11.15 5.60
C ILE A 167 19.51 -11.84 5.04
N ILE A 168 19.75 -11.63 3.75
CA ILE A 168 20.87 -12.21 3.02
C ILE A 168 21.81 -11.11 2.52
N LEU A 169 23.10 -11.42 2.46
CA LEU A 169 24.11 -10.66 1.72
C LEU A 169 24.36 -11.38 0.39
N THR A 170 24.09 -10.70 -0.73
CA THR A 170 24.32 -11.26 -2.07
C THR A 170 25.79 -11.14 -2.46
N SER A 171 26.23 -11.93 -3.46
CA SER A 171 27.60 -11.83 -3.99
C SER A 171 27.92 -10.46 -4.59
N ILE A 172 26.90 -9.68 -4.97
CA ILE A 172 27.02 -8.32 -5.50
C ILE A 172 26.86 -7.22 -4.41
N GLY A 173 27.01 -7.60 -3.14
CA GLY A 173 27.02 -6.68 -2.01
C GLY A 173 25.64 -6.15 -1.59
N GLU A 174 24.52 -6.71 -2.06
CA GLU A 174 23.19 -6.30 -1.60
C GLU A 174 22.79 -6.95 -0.29
N PHE A 175 22.09 -6.19 0.55
CA PHE A 175 21.37 -6.72 1.70
C PHE A 175 19.88 -6.82 1.37
N LYS A 176 19.36 -8.05 1.24
CA LYS A 176 17.96 -8.30 0.87
C LYS A 176 17.22 -9.11 1.92
N LYS A 177 15.94 -8.78 2.11
CA LYS A 177 15.05 -9.56 2.97
C LYS A 177 14.29 -10.56 2.11
N VAL A 178 14.40 -11.83 2.46
CA VAL A 178 13.80 -12.95 1.71
C VAL A 178 12.85 -13.75 2.57
N LYS A 179 11.88 -14.41 1.92
CA LYS A 179 10.99 -15.36 2.59
C LYS A 179 11.67 -16.73 2.69
N LEU A 180 11.58 -17.36 3.86
CA LEU A 180 12.12 -18.69 4.08
C LEU A 180 11.05 -19.76 3.83
N ASN A 181 11.45 -20.82 3.13
CA ASN A 181 10.62 -22.01 2.92
C ASN A 181 11.02 -23.18 3.84
N GLN A 182 12.19 -23.08 4.48
CA GLN A 182 12.76 -24.05 5.40
C GLN A 182 13.54 -23.32 6.50
N ASP A 183 13.88 -23.99 7.60
CA ASP A 183 14.83 -23.43 8.56
C ASP A 183 16.23 -23.42 7.95
N VAL A 184 16.97 -22.35 8.25
CA VAL A 184 18.30 -22.07 7.69
C VAL A 184 19.20 -21.58 8.80
N ILE A 185 20.51 -21.71 8.68
CA ILE A 185 21.46 -21.15 9.64
C ILE A 185 22.16 -19.91 9.08
N ASN A 186 22.70 -19.07 9.97
CA ASN A 186 23.56 -17.97 9.55
C ASN A 186 24.79 -18.55 8.82
N GLY A 187 25.27 -17.86 7.79
CA GLY A 187 26.38 -18.33 6.94
C GLY A 187 25.98 -19.31 5.84
N GLU A 188 24.77 -19.89 5.88
CA GLU A 188 24.24 -20.74 4.81
C GLU A 188 23.87 -19.89 3.59
N GLU A 189 24.18 -20.37 2.39
CA GLU A 189 23.72 -19.73 1.16
C GLU A 189 22.35 -20.24 0.76
N VAL A 190 21.43 -19.31 0.48
CA VAL A 190 20.04 -19.63 0.14
C VAL A 190 19.63 -18.96 -1.15
N LYS A 191 18.80 -19.66 -1.92
CA LYS A 191 18.06 -19.09 -3.06
C LYS A 191 16.62 -18.89 -2.66
N ALA A 192 16.18 -17.63 -2.57
CA ALA A 192 14.85 -17.31 -2.06
C ALA A 192 14.21 -16.11 -2.77
N ASN A 193 12.89 -16.02 -2.66
CA ASN A 193 12.14 -14.91 -3.21
C ASN A 193 12.23 -13.69 -2.29
N GLU A 194 12.51 -12.54 -2.89
CA GLU A 194 12.53 -11.26 -2.20
C GLU A 194 11.17 -10.95 -1.56
N LYS A 195 11.21 -10.48 -0.31
CA LYS A 195 10.02 -10.11 0.43
C LYS A 195 9.62 -8.68 0.05
N LYS A 196 8.52 -8.58 -0.71
CA LYS A 196 7.88 -7.28 -0.96
C LYS A 196 7.47 -6.58 0.34
N THR A 197 7.74 -5.28 0.41
CA THR A 197 7.42 -4.39 1.53
C THR A 197 6.27 -3.45 1.17
N LEU A 198 5.72 -2.72 2.15
CA LEU A 198 4.65 -1.74 1.91
C LEU A 198 5.07 -0.63 0.92
N LYS A 199 6.37 -0.32 0.84
CA LYS A 199 6.89 0.67 -0.12
C LYS A 199 6.62 0.25 -1.57
N ASP A 200 6.61 -1.05 -1.84
CA ASP A 200 6.38 -1.61 -3.18
C ASP A 200 4.91 -1.50 -3.59
N PHE A 201 4.02 -1.32 -2.61
CA PHE A 201 2.58 -1.19 -2.84
C PHE A 201 2.07 0.26 -2.79
N LYS A 202 2.93 1.24 -2.51
CA LYS A 202 2.51 2.64 -2.28
C LYS A 202 1.64 3.20 -3.43
N ILE A 203 2.00 2.90 -4.68
CA ILE A 203 1.28 3.38 -5.87
C ILE A 203 -0.11 2.73 -5.96
N TYR A 204 -0.20 1.41 -5.74
CA TYR A 204 -1.48 0.68 -5.76
C TYR A 204 -2.42 1.17 -4.66
N ILE A 205 -1.89 1.43 -3.45
CA ILE A 205 -2.66 1.99 -2.34
C ILE A 205 -3.20 3.38 -2.71
N SER A 206 -2.37 4.24 -3.31
CA SER A 206 -2.82 5.56 -3.78
C SER A 206 -3.94 5.46 -4.83
N ILE A 207 -3.84 4.54 -5.78
CA ILE A 207 -4.88 4.31 -6.80
C ILE A 207 -6.21 3.90 -6.16
N VAL A 208 -6.19 2.94 -5.23
CA VAL A 208 -7.40 2.47 -4.54
C VAL A 208 -8.07 3.61 -3.76
N LEU A 209 -7.29 4.46 -3.10
CA LEU A 209 -7.82 5.62 -2.37
C LEU A 209 -8.51 6.62 -3.31
N ILE A 210 -7.96 6.89 -4.49
CA ILE A 210 -8.59 7.77 -5.49
C ILE A 210 -9.93 7.18 -5.93
N PHE A 211 -10.00 5.88 -6.22
CA PHE A 211 -11.25 5.22 -6.58
C PHE A 211 -12.29 5.29 -5.47
N LEU A 212 -11.90 5.13 -4.20
CA LEU A 212 -12.81 5.27 -3.06
C LEU A 212 -13.40 6.68 -2.96
N VAL A 213 -12.59 7.72 -3.20
CA VAL A 213 -13.06 9.11 -3.20
C VAL A 213 -14.06 9.34 -4.32
N VAL A 214 -13.74 8.94 -5.55
CA VAL A 214 -14.63 9.09 -6.72
C VAL A 214 -15.95 8.32 -6.51
N PHE A 215 -15.86 7.10 -5.98
CA PHE A 215 -17.03 6.30 -5.66
C PHE A 215 -17.92 6.97 -4.60
N SER A 216 -17.32 7.52 -3.54
CA SER A 216 -18.05 8.22 -2.48
C SER A 216 -18.76 9.47 -2.99
N ILE A 217 -18.09 10.27 -3.83
CA ILE A 217 -18.69 11.45 -4.48
C ILE A 217 -19.88 11.03 -5.36
N SER A 218 -19.75 9.95 -6.13
CA SER A 218 -20.84 9.42 -6.96
C SER A 218 -22.04 8.95 -6.13
N MET A 219 -21.79 8.28 -5.00
CA MET A 219 -22.84 7.87 -4.07
C MET A 219 -23.56 9.08 -3.44
N LEU A 220 -22.80 10.09 -2.99
CA LEU A 220 -23.37 11.34 -2.46
C LEU A 220 -24.22 12.07 -3.50
N TYR A 221 -23.72 12.18 -4.73
CA TYR A 221 -24.48 12.78 -5.84
C TYR A 221 -25.77 12.01 -6.11
N LYS A 222 -25.74 10.67 -6.17
CA LYS A 222 -26.96 9.86 -6.35
C LYS A 222 -27.93 9.96 -5.18
N TYR A 223 -27.42 10.16 -3.96
CA TYR A 223 -28.25 10.25 -2.76
C TYR A 223 -28.94 11.61 -2.67
N ASN A 224 -28.26 12.72 -2.96
CA ASN A 224 -28.82 14.06 -2.78
C ASN A 224 -29.69 14.54 -3.96
N ASN A 225 -29.63 13.89 -5.12
CA ASN A 225 -30.42 14.29 -6.27
C ASN A 225 -31.81 13.65 -6.27
N VAL A 226 -32.83 14.50 -6.43
CA VAL A 226 -34.21 14.07 -6.68
C VAL A 226 -34.31 13.50 -8.10
N VAL A 227 -34.73 12.24 -8.22
CA VAL A 227 -34.93 11.57 -9.52
C VAL A 227 -36.40 11.32 -9.83
N ARG A 228 -37.27 11.39 -8.81
CA ARG A 228 -38.71 11.31 -8.97
C ARG A 228 -39.44 12.10 -7.88
N THR A 229 -40.64 12.52 -8.22
CA THR A 229 -41.58 13.15 -7.31
C THR A 229 -42.85 12.30 -7.28
N ILE A 230 -43.38 12.06 -6.08
CA ILE A 230 -44.60 11.28 -5.89
C ILE A 230 -45.60 12.16 -5.16
N VAL A 231 -46.81 12.24 -5.71
CA VAL A 231 -47.92 12.97 -5.11
C VAL A 231 -48.99 11.97 -4.73
N VAL A 232 -49.28 11.87 -3.44
CA VAL A 232 -50.39 11.07 -2.91
C VAL A 232 -51.56 12.02 -2.68
N GLU A 233 -52.55 11.93 -3.55
CA GLU A 233 -53.76 12.74 -3.49
C GLU A 233 -54.79 12.10 -2.54
N THR A 234 -54.86 12.66 -1.34
CA THR A 234 -55.93 12.44 -0.37
C THR A 234 -56.81 13.70 -0.31
N THR A 235 -57.61 13.93 0.72
CA THR A 235 -58.21 15.26 0.99
C THR A 235 -57.14 16.33 1.21
N SER A 236 -55.94 15.92 1.64
CA SER A 236 -54.73 16.75 1.74
C SER A 236 -53.61 16.16 0.89
N PRO A 237 -53.19 16.82 -0.21
CA PRO A 237 -52.12 16.33 -1.06
C PRO A 237 -50.79 16.25 -0.32
N ILE A 238 -50.11 15.10 -0.41
CA ILE A 238 -48.76 14.89 0.14
C ILE A 238 -47.79 14.72 -1.02
N ARG A 239 -46.74 15.54 -1.07
CA ARG A 239 -45.69 15.48 -2.09
C ARG A 239 -44.39 14.94 -1.48
N LEU A 240 -43.85 13.90 -2.09
CA LEU A 240 -42.57 13.27 -1.77
C LEU A 240 -41.55 13.54 -2.88
N GLU A 241 -40.32 13.88 -2.49
CA GLU A 241 -39.18 13.94 -3.40
C GLU A 241 -38.22 12.80 -3.07
N ILE A 242 -37.88 12.00 -4.08
CA ILE A 242 -37.21 10.72 -3.89
C ILE A 242 -35.90 10.70 -4.66
N ASN A 243 -34.85 10.16 -4.03
CA ASN A 243 -33.53 10.04 -4.65
C ASN A 243 -33.33 8.78 -5.51
N GLY A 244 -32.13 8.69 -6.09
CA GLY A 244 -31.69 7.55 -6.92
C GLY A 244 -31.70 6.19 -6.21
N PHE A 245 -31.80 6.16 -4.88
CA PHE A 245 -31.87 4.95 -4.05
C PHE A 245 -33.30 4.61 -3.59
N ASN A 246 -34.32 5.28 -4.14
CA ASN A 246 -35.71 5.16 -3.70
C ASN A 246 -35.92 5.55 -2.22
N ARG A 247 -35.15 6.52 -1.73
CA ARG A 247 -35.28 7.09 -0.38
C ARG A 247 -35.95 8.45 -0.44
N VAL A 248 -36.77 8.77 0.55
CA VAL A 248 -37.42 10.08 0.67
C VAL A 248 -36.39 11.13 1.09
N LEU A 249 -36.16 12.12 0.25
CA LEU A 249 -35.33 13.29 0.55
C LEU A 249 -36.11 14.42 1.20
N ASN A 250 -37.36 14.61 0.75
CA ASN A 250 -38.20 15.69 1.22
C ASN A 250 -39.67 15.28 1.15
N ILE A 251 -40.47 15.86 2.03
CA ILE A 251 -41.90 15.64 2.12
C ILE A 251 -42.59 16.96 2.45
N THR A 252 -43.64 17.30 1.70
CA THR A 252 -44.35 18.57 1.84
C THR A 252 -45.85 18.40 1.67
N SER A 253 -46.62 19.26 2.34
CA SER A 253 -48.04 19.44 2.12
C SER A 253 -48.42 20.91 2.30
N SER A 254 -49.45 21.34 1.58
CA SER A 254 -49.95 22.72 1.62
C SER A 254 -51.14 22.90 2.57
N THR A 255 -51.57 21.85 3.27
CA THR A 255 -52.71 21.89 4.20
C THR A 255 -52.26 21.59 5.63
N GLU A 256 -52.98 22.12 6.61
CA GLU A 256 -52.70 21.90 8.04
C GLU A 256 -52.77 20.41 8.41
N LYS A 257 -53.85 19.72 8.01
CA LYS A 257 -53.97 18.26 8.20
C LYS A 257 -52.85 17.46 7.51
N GLY A 258 -52.40 17.93 6.35
CA GLY A 258 -51.29 17.30 5.65
C GLY A 258 -49.95 17.53 6.36
N GLN A 259 -49.73 18.71 6.95
CA GLN A 259 -48.53 19.00 7.74
C GLN A 259 -48.47 18.12 9.01
N LEU A 260 -49.59 17.95 9.71
CA LEU A 260 -49.70 17.02 10.84
C LEU A 260 -49.31 15.59 10.45
N LEU A 261 -49.82 15.09 9.32
CA LEU A 261 -49.43 13.79 8.78
C LEU A 261 -47.91 13.71 8.57
N VAL A 262 -47.31 14.73 7.96
CA VAL A 262 -45.85 14.77 7.70
C VAL A 262 -45.05 14.68 9.00
N GLU A 263 -45.46 15.41 10.03
CA GLU A 263 -44.80 15.44 11.33
C GLU A 263 -44.91 14.09 12.06
N GLU A 264 -46.10 13.48 12.07
CA GLU A 264 -46.37 12.25 12.83
C GLU A 264 -45.78 11.00 12.15
N THR A 265 -45.66 10.97 10.82
CA THR A 265 -45.25 9.77 10.09
C THR A 265 -43.72 9.58 9.97
N ASN A 266 -42.94 10.64 10.17
CA ASN A 266 -41.47 10.70 10.08
C ASN A 266 -40.89 9.90 8.89
N LEU A 267 -41.10 10.42 7.68
CA LEU A 267 -40.86 9.69 6.42
C LEU A 267 -39.50 9.97 5.77
N LEU A 268 -38.68 10.89 6.31
CA LEU A 268 -37.36 11.19 5.75
C LEU A 268 -36.45 9.95 5.79
N ASP A 269 -35.68 9.75 4.72
CA ASP A 269 -34.81 8.60 4.47
C ASP A 269 -35.51 7.22 4.49
N GLN A 270 -36.85 7.18 4.57
CA GLN A 270 -37.58 5.93 4.44
C GLN A 270 -37.55 5.42 3.00
N LYS A 271 -37.63 4.10 2.84
CA LYS A 271 -37.85 3.50 1.53
C LYS A 271 -39.18 3.96 0.98
N LEU A 272 -39.23 4.15 -0.34
CA LEU A 272 -40.41 4.65 -1.01
C LEU A 272 -41.69 3.87 -0.68
N ASP A 273 -41.64 2.54 -0.77
CA ASP A 273 -42.80 1.68 -0.48
C ASP A 273 -43.34 1.93 0.92
N ARG A 274 -42.46 1.86 1.92
CA ARG A 274 -42.80 2.15 3.32
C ARG A 274 -43.41 3.55 3.50
N ALA A 275 -42.90 4.54 2.76
CA ALA A 275 -43.39 5.90 2.85
C ALA A 275 -44.81 6.05 2.28
N ILE A 276 -45.09 5.46 1.10
CA ILE A 276 -46.45 5.49 0.53
C ILE A 276 -47.42 4.72 1.42
N TYR A 277 -47.04 3.53 1.88
CA TYR A 277 -47.82 2.73 2.82
C TYR A 277 -48.25 3.56 4.04
N LYS A 278 -47.30 4.21 4.73
CA LYS A 278 -47.60 5.02 5.92
C LYS A 278 -48.53 6.20 5.63
N ILE A 279 -48.38 6.86 4.47
CA ILE A 279 -49.28 7.97 4.09
C ILE A 279 -50.70 7.44 3.88
N ILE A 280 -50.85 6.32 3.19
CA ILE A 280 -52.16 5.71 2.92
C ILE A 280 -52.81 5.19 4.19
N GLU A 281 -52.04 4.53 5.06
CA GLU A 281 -52.49 4.06 6.37
C GLU A 281 -53.01 5.23 7.22
N TYR A 282 -52.20 6.27 7.37
CA TYR A 282 -52.60 7.47 8.11
C TYR A 282 -53.86 8.11 7.54
N ALA A 283 -53.92 8.25 6.21
CA ALA A 283 -55.06 8.88 5.55
C ALA A 283 -56.36 8.07 5.75
N ASN A 284 -56.26 6.75 5.77
CA ASN A 284 -57.39 5.86 6.03
C ASN A 284 -57.87 5.96 7.48
N GLU A 285 -56.94 5.96 8.44
CA GLU A 285 -57.27 6.01 9.88
C GLU A 285 -57.81 7.38 10.34
N ASN A 286 -57.50 8.45 9.61
CA ASN A 286 -57.88 9.83 9.96
C ASN A 286 -58.92 10.45 9.01
N GLU A 287 -59.69 9.63 8.30
CA GLU A 287 -60.77 10.05 7.39
C GLU A 287 -60.31 11.07 6.32
N MET A 288 -59.07 10.94 5.84
CA MET A 288 -58.51 11.80 4.81
C MET A 288 -58.69 11.22 3.40
N VAL A 289 -59.45 10.14 3.23
CA VAL A 289 -59.72 9.53 1.93
C VAL A 289 -60.83 10.28 1.20
N LYS A 290 -60.57 10.73 -0.04
CA LYS A 290 -61.60 11.35 -0.90
C LYS A 290 -62.67 10.31 -1.27
N SER A 291 -63.90 10.76 -1.54
CA SER A 291 -64.97 9.90 -2.07
C SER A 291 -64.60 9.19 -3.39
N THR A 292 -63.71 9.79 -4.18
CA THR A 292 -63.18 9.21 -5.42
C THR A 292 -62.08 8.15 -5.20
N GLY A 293 -61.63 7.95 -3.96
CA GLY A 293 -60.46 7.16 -3.60
C GLY A 293 -59.15 7.96 -3.58
N ILE A 294 -58.03 7.28 -3.39
CA ILE A 294 -56.68 7.86 -3.36
C ILE A 294 -56.07 7.78 -4.76
N THR A 295 -55.35 8.81 -5.19
CA THR A 295 -54.57 8.78 -6.44
C THR A 295 -53.10 9.01 -6.13
N VAL A 296 -52.24 8.09 -6.56
CA VAL A 296 -50.79 8.20 -6.42
C VAL A 296 -50.19 8.50 -7.78
N THR A 297 -49.57 9.67 -7.93
CA THR A 297 -48.99 10.13 -9.19
C THR A 297 -47.47 10.20 -9.07
N VAL A 298 -46.77 9.58 -10.03
CA VAL A 298 -45.31 9.51 -10.10
C VAL A 298 -44.84 10.32 -11.30
N THR A 299 -43.99 11.32 -11.04
CA THR A 299 -43.36 12.14 -12.09
C THR A 299 -41.84 11.97 -12.04
N GLY A 300 -41.18 12.00 -13.20
CA GLY A 300 -39.73 11.77 -13.33
C GLY A 300 -39.43 10.32 -13.68
N LYS A 301 -38.49 9.68 -12.96
CA LYS A 301 -38.11 8.30 -13.24
C LYS A 301 -39.21 7.31 -12.87
N GLU A 302 -39.70 6.56 -13.86
CA GLU A 302 -40.70 5.50 -13.70
C GLU A 302 -40.35 4.49 -12.59
N LEU A 303 -41.37 4.01 -11.90
CA LEU A 303 -41.26 2.89 -10.97
C LEU A 303 -41.27 1.56 -11.72
N ARG A 304 -40.51 0.60 -11.20
CA ARG A 304 -40.51 -0.78 -11.71
C ARG A 304 -41.79 -1.48 -11.27
N TYR A 305 -42.19 -2.50 -12.04
CA TYR A 305 -43.30 -3.37 -11.66
C TYR A 305 -43.03 -4.04 -10.30
N ASN A 306 -44.07 -4.21 -9.47
CA ASN A 306 -44.01 -4.76 -8.11
C ASN A 306 -42.99 -4.07 -7.18
N SER A 307 -42.86 -2.74 -7.31
CA SER A 307 -41.92 -1.97 -6.47
C SER A 307 -42.52 -1.48 -5.15
N LEU A 308 -43.81 -1.74 -4.91
CA LEU A 308 -44.55 -1.28 -3.74
C LEU A 308 -45.30 -2.40 -2.98
N PRO A 309 -44.66 -3.56 -2.69
CA PRO A 309 -45.36 -4.71 -2.12
C PRO A 309 -46.02 -4.45 -0.76
N GLU A 310 -45.42 -3.66 0.14
CA GLU A 310 -46.02 -3.35 1.45
C GLU A 310 -47.29 -2.50 1.26
N THR A 311 -47.21 -1.51 0.38
CA THR A 311 -48.34 -0.64 0.03
C THR A 311 -49.48 -1.44 -0.60
N GLU A 312 -49.15 -2.30 -1.57
CA GLU A 312 -50.11 -3.15 -2.30
C GLU A 312 -50.86 -4.09 -1.33
N GLU A 313 -50.14 -4.74 -0.42
CA GLU A 313 -50.73 -5.64 0.58
C GLU A 313 -51.72 -4.91 1.50
N TYR A 314 -51.38 -3.70 1.95
CA TYR A 314 -52.28 -2.92 2.82
C TYR A 314 -53.54 -2.47 2.09
N ILE A 315 -53.40 -1.96 0.86
CA ILE A 315 -54.53 -1.54 0.02
C ILE A 315 -55.52 -2.68 -0.17
N TYR A 316 -55.01 -3.88 -0.49
CA TYR A 316 -55.84 -5.07 -0.66
C TYR A 316 -56.56 -5.47 0.64
N LYS A 317 -55.85 -5.50 1.78
CA LYS A 317 -56.43 -5.88 3.08
C LYS A 317 -57.54 -4.94 3.56
N LYS A 318 -57.46 -3.66 3.19
CA LYS A 318 -58.39 -2.61 3.63
C LYS A 318 -59.45 -2.26 2.58
N ASP A 319 -59.46 -2.96 1.44
CA ASP A 319 -60.37 -2.72 0.31
C ASP A 319 -60.40 -1.24 -0.14
N LEU A 320 -59.21 -0.63 -0.24
CA LEU A 320 -59.08 0.78 -0.58
C LEU A 320 -59.05 1.00 -2.09
N LYS A 321 -59.86 1.94 -2.58
CA LYS A 321 -59.82 2.38 -3.98
C LYS A 321 -58.62 3.28 -4.23
N VAL A 322 -57.56 2.72 -4.82
CA VAL A 322 -56.31 3.44 -5.14
C VAL A 322 -55.99 3.37 -6.63
N ARG A 323 -55.81 4.54 -7.24
CA ARG A 323 -55.33 4.68 -8.63
C ARG A 323 -53.86 5.08 -8.65
N PHE A 324 -53.10 4.50 -9.56
CA PHE A 324 -51.67 4.73 -9.70
C PHE A 324 -51.33 5.25 -11.08
N ASN A 325 -50.73 6.44 -11.17
CA ASN A 325 -50.23 7.00 -12.41
C ASN A 325 -48.70 6.99 -12.39
N ASN A 326 -48.09 6.03 -13.10
CA ASN A 326 -46.65 5.88 -13.22
C ASN A 326 -46.13 6.64 -14.44
N SER A 327 -45.90 7.95 -14.30
CA SER A 327 -45.34 8.82 -15.34
C SER A 327 -46.11 8.78 -16.67
N GLY A 328 -47.45 8.84 -16.58
CA GLY A 328 -48.35 8.84 -17.73
C GLY A 328 -48.99 7.47 -18.03
N ARG A 329 -48.60 6.41 -17.32
CA ARG A 329 -49.24 5.08 -17.42
C ARG A 329 -50.14 4.85 -16.19
N GLU A 330 -51.45 4.79 -16.40
CA GLU A 330 -52.42 4.56 -15.34
C GLU A 330 -52.66 3.06 -15.09
N HIS A 331 -52.60 2.66 -13.82
CA HIS A 331 -52.91 1.33 -13.32
C HIS A 331 -53.83 1.46 -12.10
N LYS A 332 -54.80 0.55 -11.96
CA LYS A 332 -55.65 0.45 -10.76
C LYS A 332 -55.12 -0.67 -9.88
N PHE A 333 -55.01 -0.41 -8.58
CA PHE A 333 -54.63 -1.46 -7.62
C PHE A 333 -55.82 -2.28 -7.12
N ASN A 334 -57.05 -1.79 -7.34
CA ASN A 334 -58.30 -2.52 -7.63
C ASN A 334 -59.40 -1.48 -7.88
#